data_AF-A0A6P6YB39-F1
#
_entry.id   AF-A0A6P6YB39-F1
#
_cell.length_a   1.000
_cell.length_b   1.000
_cell.length_c   1.000
_cell.angle_alpha   90.00
_cell.angle_beta   90.00
_cell.angle_gamma   90.00
#
_symmetry.space_group_name_H-M   'P 1'
#
loop_
_entity.id
_entity.type
_entity.pdbx_description
1 polymer ?
#
loop_
_entity_poly.entity_id
_entity_poly.type
_entity_poly.pdbx_seq_one_letter_code
_entity_poly.pdbx_strand_id
1 'polypeptide(L)'
;MAHFYSQNDLDISSINSLLKNFTNDELDSILNDQSNERIEDFIRDLPQIKTLERERERLIEENKQIAENNLSFESTYRIQRQQLTKAFDECQQMKQNLDRKKSKLKEFGRQHSLDTILALMQAAMAEAEESSDEVANSLLRKELTIDEFLKDFNEKRKLFHMRRIKAEKMPEEIRNVQSSMPKLPGAVPWRQAPAPPSLPFSQLSMNDHHNPNNPNNNPPYPTNPFGSYFPYPQNYQ
;
A
#
# COMPACT_ATOMS: atom_id res chain seq x y z
N MET A 1 -18.24 -30.86 16.88
CA MET A 1 -18.05 -31.33 18.27
C MET A 1 -19.01 -32.46 18.65
N ALA A 2 -20.33 -32.32 18.52
CA ALA A 2 -21.28 -33.39 18.88
C ALA A 2 -21.05 -34.73 18.14
N HIS A 3 -20.65 -34.70 16.86
CA HIS A 3 -20.32 -35.91 16.10
C HIS A 3 -19.04 -36.63 16.58
N PHE A 4 -18.05 -35.91 17.12
CA PHE A 4 -16.80 -36.52 17.59
C PHE A 4 -16.99 -37.31 18.88
N TYR A 5 -17.89 -36.86 19.76
CA TYR A 5 -18.22 -37.58 20.99
C TYR A 5 -19.12 -38.80 20.72
N SER A 6 -20.11 -38.68 19.83
CA SER A 6 -20.99 -39.79 19.45
C SER A 6 -20.28 -40.97 18.78
N GLN A 7 -19.14 -40.74 18.12
CA GLN A 7 -18.38 -41.77 17.40
C GLN A 7 -17.31 -42.43 18.29
N ASN A 8 -16.98 -41.80 19.42
CA ASN A 8 -15.92 -42.21 20.34
C ASN A 8 -16.48 -42.60 21.73
N ASP A 9 -17.80 -42.70 21.89
CA ASP A 9 -18.40 -43.29 23.09
C ASP A 9 -17.90 -44.73 23.21
N LEU A 10 -17.28 -45.05 24.36
CA LEU A 10 -16.86 -46.40 24.71
C LEU A 10 -18.09 -47.31 24.61
N ASP A 11 -18.10 -48.20 23.63
CA ASP A 11 -19.23 -49.10 23.45
C ASP A 11 -19.15 -50.17 24.54
N ILE A 12 -19.88 -49.93 25.63
CA ILE A 12 -20.00 -50.84 26.77
C ILE A 12 -20.44 -52.25 26.28
N SER A 13 -21.16 -52.34 25.15
CA SER A 13 -21.53 -53.62 24.53
C SER A 13 -20.31 -54.38 24.00
N SER A 14 -19.39 -53.68 23.32
CA SER A 14 -18.13 -54.24 22.82
C SER A 14 -17.21 -54.70 23.96
N ILE A 15 -17.16 -53.94 25.06
CA ILE A 15 -16.41 -54.33 26.28
C ILE A 15 -17.01 -55.58 26.92
N ASN A 16 -18.33 -55.62 27.11
CA ASN A 16 -19.02 -56.79 27.67
C ASN A 16 -18.93 -58.04 26.79
N SER A 17 -18.92 -57.88 25.47
CA SER A 17 -18.70 -58.99 24.53
C SER A 17 -17.30 -59.58 24.67
N LEU A 18 -16.28 -58.74 24.91
CA LEU A 18 -14.91 -59.18 25.03
C LEU A 18 -14.65 -59.82 26.41
N LEU A 19 -15.21 -59.25 27.48
CA LEU A 19 -15.15 -59.79 28.84
C LEU A 19 -15.79 -61.18 28.98
N LYS A 20 -16.83 -61.47 28.18
CA LYS A 20 -17.46 -62.80 28.14
C LYS A 20 -16.58 -63.91 27.56
N ASN A 21 -15.50 -63.56 26.86
CA ASN A 21 -14.58 -64.54 26.25
C ASN A 21 -13.45 -64.95 27.20
N PHE A 22 -13.34 -64.32 28.38
CA PHE A 22 -12.36 -64.68 29.41
C PHE A 22 -12.90 -65.76 30.34
N THR A 23 -11.99 -66.57 30.88
CA THR A 23 -12.31 -67.58 31.89
C THR A 23 -12.50 -66.95 33.27
N ASN A 24 -13.21 -67.63 34.18
CA ASN A 24 -13.43 -67.11 35.55
C ASN A 24 -12.10 -66.85 36.28
N ASP A 25 -11.10 -67.70 36.07
CA ASP A 25 -9.78 -67.54 36.68
C ASP A 25 -9.06 -66.28 36.16
N GLU A 26 -9.21 -65.94 34.87
CA GLU A 26 -8.67 -64.73 34.28
C GLU A 26 -9.40 -63.47 34.77
N LEU A 27 -10.72 -63.53 34.90
CA LEU A 27 -11.52 -62.43 35.44
C LEU A 27 -11.20 -62.16 36.92
N ASP A 28 -11.03 -63.21 37.74
CA ASP A 28 -10.58 -63.08 39.13
C ASP A 28 -9.15 -62.56 39.22
N SER A 29 -8.28 -62.93 38.27
CA SER A 29 -6.90 -62.43 38.18
C SER A 29 -6.83 -60.96 37.79
N ILE A 30 -7.79 -60.47 37.00
CA ILE A 30 -7.92 -59.06 36.61
C ILE A 30 -8.55 -58.25 37.74
N LEU A 31 -9.57 -58.79 38.43
CA LEU A 31 -10.27 -58.11 39.53
C LEU A 31 -9.41 -57.94 40.78
N ASN A 32 -8.52 -58.90 41.07
CA ASN A 32 -7.64 -58.89 42.24
C ASN A 32 -6.28 -58.21 41.98
N ASP A 33 -6.08 -57.63 40.79
CA ASP A 33 -4.84 -56.94 40.43
C ASP A 33 -4.78 -55.53 41.05
N GLN A 34 -3.99 -55.36 42.11
CA GLN A 34 -3.91 -54.08 42.85
C GLN A 34 -3.25 -52.94 42.06
N SER A 35 -2.47 -53.25 41.02
CA SER A 35 -1.80 -52.25 40.17
C SER A 35 -2.69 -51.73 39.03
N ASN A 36 -3.86 -52.35 38.79
CA ASN A 36 -4.74 -52.12 37.63
C ASN A 36 -4.06 -52.28 36.25
N GLU A 37 -2.85 -52.82 36.19
CA GLU A 37 -2.02 -52.83 34.97
C GLU A 37 -2.66 -53.72 33.88
N ARG A 38 -3.26 -54.86 34.29
CA ARG A 38 -3.99 -55.73 33.36
C ARG A 38 -5.27 -55.11 32.80
N ILE A 39 -5.95 -54.28 33.60
CA ILE A 39 -7.13 -53.55 33.15
C ILE A 39 -6.73 -52.46 32.16
N GLU A 40 -5.62 -51.75 32.42
CA GLU A 40 -5.05 -50.76 31.51
C GLU A 40 -4.59 -51.39 30.18
N ASP A 41 -3.94 -52.54 30.21
CA ASP A 41 -3.56 -53.28 29.01
C ASP A 41 -4.78 -53.73 28.21
N PHE A 42 -5.82 -54.23 28.89
CA PHE A 42 -7.10 -54.56 28.27
C PHE A 42 -7.77 -53.35 27.61
N ILE A 43 -7.77 -52.21 28.29
CA ILE A 43 -8.32 -50.95 27.78
C ILE A 43 -7.51 -50.49 26.55
N ARG A 44 -6.17 -50.53 26.60
CA ARG A 44 -5.31 -50.24 25.44
C ARG A 44 -5.58 -51.17 24.26
N ASP A 45 -5.98 -52.40 24.54
CA ASP A 45 -6.27 -53.39 23.50
C ASP A 45 -7.61 -53.22 22.79
N LEU A 46 -8.53 -52.41 23.35
CA LEU A 46 -9.83 -52.14 22.76
C LEU A 46 -9.68 -51.50 21.36
N PRO A 47 -10.45 -51.97 20.36
CA PRO A 47 -10.33 -51.49 18.98
C PRO A 47 -10.65 -49.99 18.84
N GLN A 48 -11.52 -49.47 19.71
CA GLN A 48 -11.88 -48.05 19.78
C GLN A 48 -10.70 -47.19 20.25
N ILE A 49 -9.99 -47.65 21.29
CA ILE A 49 -8.82 -46.95 21.84
C ILE A 49 -7.64 -47.02 20.87
N LYS A 50 -7.41 -48.17 20.22
CA LYS A 50 -6.42 -48.28 19.13
C LYS A 50 -6.73 -47.36 17.95
N THR A 51 -8.01 -47.16 17.62
CA THR A 51 -8.42 -46.25 16.54
C THR A 51 -8.20 -44.79 16.94
N LEU A 52 -8.52 -44.44 18.18
CA LEU A 52 -8.26 -43.12 18.75
C LEU A 52 -6.76 -42.80 18.82
N GLU A 53 -5.92 -43.73 19.29
CA GLU A 53 -4.46 -43.54 19.31
C GLU A 53 -3.89 -43.39 17.91
N ARG A 54 -4.37 -44.17 16.93
CA ARG A 54 -3.95 -44.03 15.53
C ARG A 54 -4.35 -42.66 14.95
N GLU A 55 -5.56 -42.19 15.24
CA GLU A 55 -6.00 -40.85 14.79
C GLU A 55 -5.21 -39.74 15.49
N ARG A 56 -4.92 -39.90 16.78
CA ARG A 56 -4.05 -38.98 17.53
C ARG A 56 -2.66 -38.92 16.90
N GLU A 57 -2.04 -40.05 16.60
CA GLU A 57 -0.72 -40.11 15.96
C GLU A 57 -0.75 -39.49 14.55
N ARG A 58 -1.81 -39.76 13.78
CA ARG A 58 -2.06 -39.12 12.47
C ARG A 58 -2.12 -37.60 12.59
N LEU A 59 -2.87 -37.07 13.55
CA LEU A 59 -3.02 -35.64 13.77
C LEU A 59 -1.73 -34.98 14.27
N ILE A 60 -0.95 -35.67 15.11
CA ILE A 60 0.37 -35.20 15.55
C ILE A 60 1.32 -35.08 14.36
N GLU A 61 1.37 -36.12 13.51
CA GLU A 61 2.21 -36.12 12.32
C GLU A 61 1.75 -35.05 11.31
N GLU A 62 0.44 -34.89 11.11
CA GLU A 62 -0.12 -33.83 10.27
C GLU A 62 0.23 -32.42 10.81
N ASN A 63 0.08 -32.20 12.12
CA ASN A 63 0.44 -30.93 12.74
C ASN A 63 1.94 -30.63 12.60
N LYS A 64 2.79 -31.65 12.81
CA LYS A 64 4.23 -31.57 12.64
C LYS A 64 4.60 -31.20 11.21
N GLN A 65 4.01 -31.85 10.21
CA GLN A 65 4.22 -31.52 8.80
C GLN A 65 3.79 -30.09 8.48
N ILE A 66 2.64 -29.64 9.00
CA ILE A 66 2.19 -28.25 8.83
C ILE A 66 3.18 -27.27 9.48
N ALA A 67 3.66 -27.57 10.68
CA ALA A 67 4.63 -26.72 11.39
C ALA A 67 5.97 -26.63 10.65
N GLU A 68 6.50 -27.75 10.17
CA GLU A 68 7.74 -27.82 9.37
C GLU A 68 7.59 -27.05 8.05
N ASN A 69 6.47 -27.23 7.35
CA ASN A 69 6.16 -26.49 6.14
C ASN A 69 6.07 -24.98 6.42
N ASN A 70 5.37 -24.56 7.48
CA ASN A 70 5.27 -23.16 7.89
C ASN A 70 6.65 -22.56 8.18
N LEU A 71 7.52 -23.29 8.89
CA LEU A 71 8.89 -22.87 9.18
C LEU A 71 9.71 -22.70 7.88
N SER A 72 9.55 -23.62 6.93
CA SER A 72 10.24 -23.57 5.64
C SER A 72 9.87 -22.31 4.84
N PHE A 73 8.59 -21.92 4.88
CA PHE A 73 8.10 -20.73 4.18
C PHE A 73 8.41 -19.43 4.90
N GLU A 74 8.61 -19.45 6.21
CA GLU A 74 8.84 -18.25 7.01
C GLU A 74 10.05 -17.44 6.51
N SER A 75 11.17 -18.11 6.23
CA SER A 75 12.39 -17.47 5.74
C SER A 75 12.15 -16.75 4.41
N THR A 76 11.54 -17.44 3.45
CA THR A 76 11.23 -16.91 2.11
C THR A 76 10.22 -15.76 2.20
N TYR A 77 9.16 -15.91 3.00
CA TYR A 77 8.15 -14.89 3.21
C TYR A 77 8.75 -13.63 3.84
N ARG A 78 9.60 -13.78 4.87
CA ARG A 78 10.31 -12.64 5.50
C ARG A 78 11.16 -11.90 4.48
N ILE A 79 11.93 -12.61 3.65
CA ILE A 79 12.78 -12.01 2.61
C ILE A 79 11.94 -11.27 1.58
N GLN A 80 10.91 -11.91 1.02
CA GLN A 80 10.03 -11.30 0.02
C GLN A 80 9.29 -10.07 0.57
N ARG A 81 8.80 -10.15 1.82
CA ARG A 81 8.17 -9.01 2.50
C ARG A 81 9.15 -7.86 2.64
N GLN A 82 10.39 -8.13 3.04
CA GLN A 82 11.42 -7.09 3.15
C GLN A 82 11.76 -6.46 1.80
N GLN A 83 11.86 -7.25 0.73
CA GLN A 83 12.08 -6.75 -0.63
C GLN A 83 10.91 -5.88 -1.11
N LEU A 84 9.67 -6.31 -0.85
CA LEU A 84 8.48 -5.53 -1.18
C LEU A 84 8.45 -4.19 -0.43
N THR A 85 8.75 -4.19 0.87
CA THR A 85 8.83 -2.95 1.66
C THR A 85 9.89 -2.01 1.11
N LYS A 86 11.09 -2.50 0.79
CA LYS A 86 12.15 -1.70 0.18
C LYS A 86 11.72 -1.08 -1.16
N ALA A 87 11.16 -1.90 -2.05
CA ALA A 87 10.68 -1.42 -3.36
C ALA A 87 9.54 -0.40 -3.22
N PHE A 88 8.65 -0.59 -2.24
CA PHE A 88 7.58 0.37 -1.94
C PHE A 88 8.15 1.70 -1.44
N ASP A 89 9.11 1.67 -0.51
CA ASP A 89 9.76 2.87 0.01
C ASP A 89 10.50 3.63 -1.09
N GLU A 90 11.23 2.92 -1.97
CA GLU A 90 11.89 3.50 -3.14
C GLU A 90 10.88 4.16 -4.10
N CYS A 91 9.78 3.48 -4.40
CA CYS A 91 8.71 4.01 -5.23
C CYS A 91 8.08 5.27 -4.61
N GLN A 92 7.85 5.26 -3.29
CA GLN A 92 7.33 6.42 -2.57
C GLN A 92 8.30 7.61 -2.64
N GLN A 93 9.61 7.37 -2.46
CA GLN A 93 10.64 8.40 -2.60
C GLN A 93 10.69 8.97 -4.03
N MET A 94 10.65 8.11 -5.05
CA MET A 94 10.63 8.53 -6.46
C MET A 94 9.39 9.36 -6.77
N LYS A 95 8.21 8.95 -6.26
CA LYS A 95 6.97 9.71 -6.41
C LYS A 95 7.07 11.10 -5.77
N GLN A 96 7.59 11.19 -4.54
CA GLN A 96 7.81 12.48 -3.88
C GLN A 96 8.78 13.37 -4.67
N ASN A 97 9.85 12.79 -5.24
CA ASN A 97 10.80 13.52 -6.08
C ASN A 97 10.12 14.06 -7.35
N LEU A 98 9.33 13.21 -8.02
CA LEU A 98 8.53 13.60 -9.18
C LEU A 98 7.56 14.72 -8.86
N ASP A 99 6.83 14.63 -7.74
CA ASP A 99 5.88 15.66 -7.32
C ASP A 99 6.57 17.00 -7.00
N ARG A 100 7.75 16.95 -6.36
CA ARG A 100 8.60 18.14 -6.15
C ARG A 100 9.04 18.75 -7.48
N LYS A 101 9.54 17.95 -8.42
CA LYS A 101 9.96 18.41 -9.75
C LYS A 101 8.79 19.00 -10.54
N LYS A 102 7.63 18.35 -10.51
CA LYS A 102 6.40 18.82 -11.16
C LYS A 102 5.93 20.15 -10.58
N SER A 103 6.01 20.32 -9.26
CA SER A 103 5.66 21.58 -8.59
C SER A 103 6.62 22.71 -8.96
N LYS A 104 7.93 22.44 -9.00
CA LYS A 104 8.93 23.40 -9.50
C LYS A 104 8.69 23.80 -10.95
N LEU A 105 8.39 22.81 -11.82
CA LEU A 105 8.09 23.07 -13.22
C LEU A 105 6.83 23.93 -13.38
N LYS A 106 5.79 23.68 -12.59
CA LYS A 106 4.57 24.51 -12.58
C LYS A 106 4.86 25.94 -12.15
N GLU A 107 5.65 26.14 -11.09
CA GLU A 107 5.99 27.49 -10.63
C GLU A 107 6.85 28.24 -11.65
N PHE A 108 7.85 27.58 -12.22
CA PHE A 108 8.64 28.15 -13.31
C PHE A 108 7.76 28.50 -14.52
N GLY A 109 6.83 27.61 -14.90
CA GLY A 109 5.87 27.85 -15.97
C GLY A 109 4.89 28.99 -15.67
N ARG A 110 4.55 29.24 -14.39
CA ARG A 110 3.69 30.37 -13.98
C ARG A 110 4.46 31.70 -14.05
N GLN A 111 5.70 31.72 -13.55
CA GLN A 111 6.55 32.91 -13.58
C GLN A 111 6.95 33.30 -15.01
N HIS A 112 7.22 32.32 -15.86
CA HIS A 112 7.60 32.50 -17.25
C HIS A 112 6.45 32.21 -18.23
N SER A 113 5.20 32.31 -17.76
CA SER A 113 4.08 32.20 -18.67
C SER A 113 4.13 33.37 -19.66
N LEU A 114 3.77 33.11 -20.91
CA LEU A 114 3.79 34.12 -21.97
C LEU A 114 2.89 35.31 -21.62
N ASP A 115 1.78 35.06 -20.94
CA ASP A 115 0.85 36.09 -20.46
C ASP A 115 1.47 36.91 -19.32
N THR A 116 2.22 36.28 -18.40
CA THR A 116 2.96 36.97 -17.34
C THR A 116 4.01 37.90 -17.94
N ILE A 117 4.76 37.44 -18.95
CA ILE A 117 5.79 38.23 -19.63
C ILE A 117 5.16 39.42 -20.38
N LEU A 118 4.00 39.22 -21.01
CA LEU A 118 3.26 40.29 -21.67
C LEU A 118 2.82 41.37 -20.68
N ALA A 119 2.26 40.98 -19.53
CA ALA A 119 1.87 41.92 -18.49
C ALA A 119 3.07 42.71 -17.94
N LEU A 120 4.22 42.05 -17.72
CA LEU A 120 5.46 42.72 -17.32
C LEU A 120 5.97 43.69 -18.39
N MET A 121 5.85 43.34 -19.67
CA MET A 121 6.21 44.24 -20.78
C MET A 121 5.30 45.48 -20.81
N GLN A 122 4.01 45.31 -20.56
CA GLN A 122 3.05 46.42 -20.48
C GLN A 122 3.35 47.33 -19.28
N ALA A 123 3.67 46.77 -18.12
CA ALA A 123 4.09 47.53 -16.95
C ALA A 123 5.39 48.33 -17.23
N ALA A 124 6.40 47.69 -17.84
CA ALA A 124 7.66 48.37 -18.20
C ALA A 124 7.46 49.44 -19.29
N MET A 125 6.47 49.29 -20.16
CA MET A 125 6.07 50.34 -21.10
C MET A 125 5.46 51.54 -20.35
N ALA A 126 4.51 51.31 -19.45
CA ALA A 126 3.89 52.37 -18.65
C ALA A 126 4.92 53.11 -17.78
N GLU A 127 5.84 52.38 -17.15
CA GLU A 127 6.94 52.98 -16.37
C GLU A 127 7.85 53.87 -17.24
N ALA A 128 8.09 53.50 -18.50
CA ALA A 128 8.87 54.31 -19.43
C ALA A 128 8.12 55.57 -19.89
N GLU A 129 6.78 55.49 -20.00
CA GLU A 129 5.92 56.64 -20.27
C GLU A 129 5.97 57.63 -19.10
N GLU A 130 5.71 57.14 -17.89
CA GLU A 130 5.77 57.93 -16.66
C GLU A 130 7.15 58.58 -16.47
N SER A 131 8.23 57.83 -16.71
CA SER A 131 9.60 58.39 -16.69
C SER A 131 9.80 59.54 -17.68
N SER A 132 9.20 59.45 -18.88
CA SER A 132 9.29 60.51 -19.88
C SER A 132 8.43 61.72 -19.51
N ASP A 133 7.30 61.49 -18.85
CA ASP A 133 6.42 62.54 -18.37
C ASP A 133 7.03 63.28 -17.18
N GLU A 134 7.75 62.60 -16.28
CA GLU A 134 8.49 63.25 -15.19
C GLU A 134 9.59 64.17 -15.74
N VAL A 135 10.32 63.74 -16.78
CA VAL A 135 11.30 64.61 -17.46
C VAL A 135 10.63 65.84 -18.07
N ALA A 136 9.44 65.69 -18.65
CA ALA A 136 8.66 66.83 -19.14
C ALA A 136 8.18 67.76 -18.01
N ASN A 137 7.75 67.19 -16.88
CA ASN A 137 7.34 67.95 -15.70
C ASN A 137 8.50 68.75 -15.10
N SER A 138 9.70 68.18 -15.00
CA SER A 138 10.89 68.89 -14.51
C SER A 138 11.28 70.07 -15.41
N LEU A 139 11.11 69.97 -16.74
CA LEU A 139 11.26 71.12 -17.63
C LEU A 139 10.24 72.24 -17.31
N LEU A 140 8.96 71.88 -17.10
CA LEU A 140 7.92 72.85 -16.74
C LEU A 140 8.18 73.53 -15.39
N ARG A 141 8.78 72.81 -14.44
CA ARG A 141 9.26 73.33 -13.16
C ARG A 141 10.54 74.17 -13.28
N LYS A 142 11.15 74.25 -14.47
CA LYS A 142 12.44 74.92 -14.75
C LYS A 142 13.62 74.30 -13.99
N GLU A 143 13.54 73.00 -13.68
CA GLU A 143 14.59 72.24 -12.99
C GLU A 143 15.67 71.74 -13.97
N LEU A 144 15.38 71.71 -15.28
CA LEU A 144 16.25 71.24 -16.34
C LEU A 144 16.46 72.33 -17.40
N THR A 145 17.64 72.33 -18.01
CA THR A 145 17.87 73.13 -19.22
C THR A 145 17.22 72.47 -20.44
N ILE A 146 17.03 73.25 -21.51
CA ILE A 146 16.41 72.74 -22.76
C ILE A 146 17.28 71.64 -23.38
N ASP A 147 18.60 71.79 -23.35
CA ASP A 147 19.52 70.81 -23.94
C ASP A 147 19.52 69.47 -23.16
N GLU A 148 19.46 69.53 -21.83
CA GLU A 148 19.32 68.35 -20.96
C GLU A 148 17.97 67.65 -21.18
N PHE A 149 16.88 68.43 -21.24
CA PHE A 149 15.55 67.90 -21.55
C PHE A 149 15.54 67.17 -22.89
N LEU A 150 16.05 67.79 -23.95
CA LEU A 150 16.04 67.20 -25.29
C LEU A 150 16.80 65.88 -25.32
N LYS A 151 17.92 65.77 -24.59
CA LYS A 151 18.67 64.52 -24.50
C LYS A 151 17.86 63.44 -23.78
N ASP A 152 17.42 63.71 -22.56
CA ASP A 152 16.82 62.70 -21.68
C ASP A 152 15.42 62.31 -22.13
N PHE A 153 14.61 63.27 -22.59
CA PHE A 153 13.26 63.02 -23.07
C PHE A 153 13.27 62.16 -24.34
N ASN A 154 14.17 62.44 -25.28
CA ASN A 154 14.29 61.64 -26.50
C ASN A 154 14.73 60.21 -26.21
N GLU A 155 15.67 60.01 -25.28
CA GLU A 155 16.08 58.66 -24.85
C GLU A 155 14.92 57.89 -24.21
N LYS A 156 14.17 58.52 -23.30
CA LYS A 156 13.03 57.90 -22.62
C LYS A 156 11.88 57.62 -23.58
N ARG A 157 11.53 58.55 -24.48
CA ARG A 157 10.48 58.34 -25.49
C ARG A 157 10.86 57.29 -26.53
N LYS A 158 12.14 57.21 -26.93
CA LYS A 158 12.64 56.11 -27.77
C LYS A 158 12.44 54.75 -27.09
N LEU A 159 12.77 54.65 -25.80
CA LEU A 159 12.56 53.43 -25.02
C LEU A 159 11.06 53.07 -24.90
N PHE A 160 10.21 54.05 -24.60
CA PHE A 160 8.76 53.88 -24.56
C PHE A 160 8.21 53.36 -25.89
N HIS A 161 8.50 54.00 -27.02
CA HIS A 161 8.00 53.58 -28.32
C HIS A 161 8.48 52.19 -28.72
N MET A 162 9.74 51.84 -28.40
CA MET A 162 10.25 50.48 -28.61
C MET A 162 9.48 49.46 -27.77
N ARG A 163 9.21 49.74 -26.49
CA ARG A 163 8.44 48.84 -25.61
C ARG A 163 6.98 48.74 -26.06
N ARG A 164 6.37 49.84 -26.53
CA ARG A 164 5.01 49.88 -27.08
C ARG A 164 4.85 48.95 -28.27
N ILE A 165 5.73 49.07 -29.27
CA ILE A 165 5.69 48.20 -30.45
C ILE A 165 5.87 46.73 -30.04
N LYS A 166 6.79 46.44 -29.11
CA LYS A 166 6.98 45.07 -28.60
C LYS A 166 5.73 44.56 -27.87
N ALA A 167 5.09 45.37 -27.03
CA ALA A 167 3.88 45.00 -26.31
C ALA A 167 2.68 44.78 -27.24
N GLU A 168 2.56 45.56 -28.32
CA GLU A 168 1.52 45.41 -29.34
C GLU A 168 1.70 44.13 -30.19
N LYS A 169 2.96 43.77 -30.49
CA LYS A 169 3.28 42.60 -31.34
C LYS A 169 3.37 41.28 -30.60
N MET A 170 3.73 41.31 -29.32
CA MET A 170 3.91 40.11 -28.50
C MET A 170 2.65 39.21 -28.43
N PRO A 171 1.40 39.70 -28.34
CA PRO A 171 0.21 38.84 -28.35
C PRO A 171 0.05 38.01 -29.65
N GLU A 172 0.37 38.60 -30.80
CA GLU A 172 0.34 37.91 -32.10
C GLU A 172 1.36 36.78 -32.12
N GLU A 173 2.58 37.05 -31.66
CA GLU A 173 3.66 36.05 -31.57
C GLU A 173 3.36 34.95 -30.55
N ILE A 174 2.76 35.29 -29.41
CA ILE A 174 2.33 34.30 -28.39
C ILE A 174 1.34 33.32 -29.01
N ARG A 175 0.34 33.82 -29.75
CA ARG A 175 -0.63 32.97 -30.45
C ARG A 175 0.03 32.07 -31.50
N ASN A 176 0.99 32.60 -32.25
CA ASN A 176 1.73 31.84 -33.25
C ASN A 176 2.54 30.70 -32.60
N VAL A 177 3.27 30.99 -31.52
CA VAL A 177 4.03 30.00 -30.74
C VAL A 177 3.12 28.92 -30.18
N GLN A 178 1.96 29.29 -29.60
CA GLN A 178 0.99 28.32 -29.08
C GLN A 178 0.40 27.43 -30.19
N SER A 179 0.21 27.97 -31.39
CA SER A 179 -0.30 27.20 -32.54
C SER A 179 0.75 26.28 -33.18
N SER A 180 2.03 26.66 -33.09
CA SER A 180 3.17 25.92 -33.65
C SER A 180 3.75 24.89 -32.67
N MET A 181 3.47 25.00 -31.37
CA MET A 181 3.92 24.04 -30.37
C MET A 181 3.24 22.69 -30.64
N PRO A 182 4.00 21.59 -30.81
CA PRO A 182 3.40 20.27 -31.02
C PRO A 182 2.53 19.94 -29.82
N LYS A 183 1.22 19.80 -30.05
CA LYS A 183 0.34 19.10 -29.10
C LYS A 183 0.99 17.74 -28.88
N LEU A 184 1.42 17.44 -27.65
CA LEU A 184 1.98 16.13 -27.33
C LEU A 184 1.05 15.07 -27.93
N PRO A 185 1.56 14.14 -28.76
CA PRO A 185 0.74 13.08 -29.31
C PRO A 185 0.27 12.21 -28.14
N GLY A 186 -1.00 12.39 -27.76
CA GLY A 186 -1.67 11.61 -26.73
C GLY A 186 -1.17 11.89 -25.32
N ALA A 187 -2.06 12.43 -24.49
CA ALA A 187 -2.18 11.84 -23.17
C ALA A 187 -2.45 10.35 -23.40
N VAL A 188 -1.39 9.52 -23.38
CA VAL A 188 -1.58 8.08 -23.25
C VAL A 188 -2.47 7.91 -22.03
N PRO A 189 -3.68 7.34 -22.16
CA PRO A 189 -4.49 7.09 -20.98
C PRO A 189 -3.62 6.25 -20.06
N TRP A 190 -3.43 6.74 -18.83
CA TRP A 190 -2.76 6.02 -17.78
C TRP A 190 -3.25 4.57 -17.85
N ARG A 191 -2.39 3.64 -18.29
CA ARG A 191 -2.76 2.22 -18.28
C ARG A 191 -3.05 1.94 -16.81
N GLN A 192 -4.29 1.59 -16.49
CA GLN A 192 -4.58 1.05 -15.18
C GLN A 192 -3.69 -0.19 -15.03
N ALA A 193 -2.93 -0.24 -13.93
CA ALA A 193 -2.14 -1.41 -13.63
C ALA A 193 -3.07 -2.63 -13.63
N PRO A 194 -2.65 -3.77 -14.21
CA PRO A 194 -3.43 -5.00 -14.13
C PRO A 194 -3.77 -5.29 -12.66
N ALA A 195 -4.97 -5.81 -12.41
CA ALA A 195 -5.38 -6.22 -11.08
C ALA A 195 -4.33 -7.19 -10.49
N PRO A 196 -3.98 -7.07 -9.19
CA PRO A 196 -3.03 -7.97 -8.57
C PRO A 196 -3.55 -9.42 -8.67
N PRO A 197 -2.66 -10.40 -8.88
CA PRO A 197 -3.05 -11.80 -8.94
C PRO A 197 -3.74 -12.21 -7.65
N SER A 198 -4.86 -12.93 -7.76
CA SER A 198 -5.56 -13.52 -6.64
C SER A 198 -4.62 -14.46 -5.88
N LEU A 199 -4.34 -14.17 -4.61
CA LEU A 199 -3.47 -14.98 -3.77
C LEU A 199 -4.10 -16.37 -3.52
N PRO A 200 -3.32 -17.45 -3.60
CA PRO A 200 -3.82 -18.83 -3.50
C PRO A 200 -4.36 -19.21 -2.12
N PHE A 201 -4.14 -18.38 -1.09
CA PHE A 201 -4.50 -18.70 0.30
C PHE A 201 -6.01 -18.53 0.62
N SER A 202 -6.83 -18.15 -0.36
CA SER A 202 -8.25 -17.88 -0.14
C SER A 202 -9.12 -19.15 0.08
N GLN A 203 -8.54 -20.36 -0.02
CA GLN A 203 -9.31 -21.61 -0.08
C GLN A 203 -9.39 -22.42 1.23
N LEU A 204 -8.88 -21.92 2.37
CA LEU A 204 -9.04 -22.62 3.65
C LEU A 204 -10.30 -22.23 4.45
N SER A 205 -11.24 -21.49 3.87
CA SER A 205 -12.54 -21.24 4.50
C SER A 205 -13.47 -22.43 4.29
N MET A 206 -13.39 -23.42 5.17
CA MET A 206 -14.37 -24.50 5.28
C MET A 206 -15.75 -23.93 5.64
N ASN A 207 -16.75 -24.25 4.81
CA ASN A 207 -18.18 -24.23 5.09
C ASN A 207 -18.75 -22.98 5.79
N ASP A 208 -19.21 -22.00 5.02
CA ASP A 208 -20.27 -21.12 5.51
C ASP A 208 -21.32 -20.81 4.43
N HIS A 209 -22.58 -20.90 4.84
CA HIS A 209 -23.77 -20.82 4.00
C HIS A 209 -23.89 -19.40 3.43
N HIS A 210 -23.69 -19.25 2.12
CA HIS A 210 -23.75 -17.97 1.43
C HIS A 210 -25.17 -17.37 1.49
N ASN A 211 -25.31 -16.22 2.15
CA ASN A 211 -26.43 -15.30 1.97
C ASN A 211 -25.94 -14.07 1.16
N PRO A 212 -26.47 -13.82 -0.06
CA PRO A 212 -25.92 -12.82 -0.98
C PRO A 212 -26.26 -11.36 -0.66
N ASN A 213 -26.93 -11.04 0.46
CA ASN A 213 -27.46 -9.70 0.73
C ASN A 213 -26.88 -8.95 1.95
N ASN A 214 -25.67 -9.29 2.43
CA ASN A 214 -25.04 -8.53 3.53
C ASN A 214 -23.78 -7.76 3.06
N PRO A 215 -23.78 -6.41 3.09
CA PRO A 215 -22.64 -5.60 2.64
C PRO A 215 -21.46 -5.55 3.63
N ASN A 216 -21.44 -6.35 4.70
CA ASN A 216 -20.46 -6.21 5.78
C ASN A 216 -19.79 -7.52 6.25
N ASN A 217 -19.38 -8.38 5.31
CA ASN A 217 -18.58 -9.58 5.62
C ASN A 217 -17.08 -9.30 5.41
N ASN A 218 -16.44 -8.74 6.42
CA ASN A 218 -14.98 -8.79 6.55
C ASN A 218 -14.64 -9.90 7.57
N PRO A 219 -13.80 -10.90 7.22
CA PRO A 219 -13.33 -11.87 8.20
C PRO A 219 -12.49 -11.16 9.28
N PRO A 220 -12.47 -11.65 10.53
CA PRO A 220 -11.74 -11.01 11.62
C PRO A 220 -10.25 -11.32 11.45
N TYR A 221 -9.55 -10.51 10.66
CA TYR A 221 -8.10 -10.40 10.76
C TYR A 221 -7.76 -9.30 11.77
N PRO A 222 -6.68 -9.45 12.55
CA PRO A 222 -6.28 -8.46 13.54
C PRO A 222 -5.93 -7.16 12.82
N THR A 223 -6.76 -6.14 13.03
CA THR A 223 -6.49 -4.78 12.63
C THR A 223 -5.47 -4.19 13.59
N ASN A 224 -4.20 -4.13 13.21
CA ASN A 224 -3.34 -2.99 13.52
C ASN A 224 -2.01 -3.02 12.73
N PRO A 225 -1.63 -1.94 12.01
CA PRO A 225 -0.35 -1.85 11.31
C PRO A 225 0.82 -1.33 12.18
N PHE A 226 0.58 -1.04 13.46
CA PHE A 226 1.59 -0.51 14.39
C PHE A 226 1.28 -1.00 15.82
N GLY A 227 2.12 -1.86 16.41
CA GLY A 227 2.02 -2.17 17.84
C GLY A 227 2.58 -3.52 18.30
N SER A 228 3.66 -3.42 19.07
CA SER A 228 4.17 -4.33 20.10
C SER A 228 4.76 -5.69 19.69
N TYR A 229 6.09 -5.73 19.81
CA TYR A 229 6.90 -6.91 20.09
C TYR A 229 6.18 -7.90 21.01
N PHE A 230 5.92 -9.10 20.53
CA PHE A 230 5.80 -10.27 21.41
C PHE A 230 7.21 -10.85 21.60
N PRO A 231 7.76 -10.91 22.82
CA PRO A 231 8.98 -11.64 23.07
C PRO A 231 8.64 -13.14 22.95
N TYR A 232 9.36 -13.84 22.08
CA TYR A 232 9.33 -15.31 22.09
C TYR A 232 9.81 -15.80 23.47
N PRO A 233 9.19 -16.85 24.05
CA PRO A 233 9.77 -17.52 25.19
C PRO A 233 11.11 -18.13 24.76
N GLN A 234 12.20 -17.56 25.27
CA GLN A 234 13.46 -18.26 25.44
C GLN A 234 13.15 -19.47 26.30
N ASN A 235 13.14 -20.67 25.71
CA ASN A 235 13.51 -21.95 26.32
C ASN A 235 13.06 -23.09 25.40
N TYR A 236 13.90 -23.44 24.43
CA TYR A 236 14.15 -24.83 24.08
C TYR A 236 15.65 -24.91 23.77
N GLN A 237 16.41 -25.35 24.78
CA GLN A 237 17.72 -25.96 24.60
C GLN A 237 17.54 -27.32 23.93
#